data_AF-A0A7K0VG52-F1
#
_entry.id   AF-A0A7K0VG52-F1
#
_cell.length_a   1.000
_cell.length_b   1.000
_cell.length_c   1.000
_cell.angle_alpha   90.00
_cell.angle_beta   90.00
_cell.angle_gamma   90.00
#
_symmetry.space_group_name_H-M   'P 1'
#
loop_
_entity.id
_entity.type
_entity.pdbx_description
1 polymer ?
#
loop_
_entity_poly.entity_id
_entity_poly.type
_entity_poly.pdbx_seq_one_letter_code
_entity_poly.pdbx_strand_id
1 'polypeptide(L)'
;ARFPEPIDVGSPVVVAVRSDGFVSVARDDPTGFTGVVELVEFLGSAYEYEIKVAGHTLVMVHPEYLGARGDQVTVSIKPDGATAFAVAADDQVMV
;
A
#
# COMPACT_ATOMS: atom_id res chain seq x y z
N ALA A 1 -7.86 -3.09 29.26
CA ALA A 1 -6.85 -2.65 28.27
C ALA A 1 -6.85 -1.13 28.28
N ARG A 2 -5.69 -0.47 28.44
CA ARG A 2 -5.61 0.98 28.23
C ARG A 2 -5.78 1.23 26.73
N PHE A 3 -6.65 2.16 26.36
CA PHE A 3 -6.74 2.61 24.97
C PHE A 3 -5.38 3.17 24.56
N PRO A 4 -4.83 2.83 23.38
CA PRO A 4 -3.59 3.44 22.92
C PRO A 4 -3.78 4.96 22.88
N GLU A 5 -2.80 5.69 23.40
CA GLU A 5 -2.79 7.15 23.35
C GLU A 5 -2.83 7.61 21.87
N PRO A 6 -3.52 8.71 21.56
CA PRO A 6 -3.62 9.21 20.19
C PRO A 6 -2.21 9.49 19.64
N ILE A 7 -1.98 9.12 18.38
CA ILE A 7 -0.73 9.41 17.68
C ILE A 7 -0.61 10.94 17.53
N ASP A 8 0.50 11.50 18.00
CA ASP A 8 0.77 12.93 17.88
C ASP A 8 0.89 13.37 16.42
N VAL A 9 0.30 14.54 16.10
CA VAL A 9 0.35 15.12 14.75
C VAL A 9 1.79 15.45 14.38
N GLY A 10 2.21 15.03 13.19
CA GLY A 10 3.56 15.26 12.67
C GLY A 10 4.56 14.17 13.07
N SER A 11 4.18 13.25 13.95
CA SER A 11 5.02 12.09 14.28
C SER A 11 5.06 11.09 13.11
N PRO A 12 6.20 10.43 12.88
CA PRO A 12 6.30 9.38 11.87
C PRO A 12 5.41 8.19 12.26
N VAL A 13 4.72 7.65 11.25
CA VAL A 13 3.87 6.47 11.37
C VAL A 13 4.23 5.45 10.30
N VAL A 14 4.00 4.18 10.61
CA VAL A 14 3.95 3.11 9.62
C VAL A 14 2.50 2.86 9.27
N VAL A 15 2.17 2.92 7.99
CA VAL A 15 0.83 2.57 7.50
C VAL A 15 0.89 1.15 6.95
N ALA A 16 0.10 0.25 7.54
CA ALA A 16 -0.12 -1.08 6.98
C ALA A 16 -1.44 -1.10 6.23
N VAL A 17 -1.42 -1.68 5.03
CA VAL A 17 -2.59 -1.87 4.18
C VAL A 17 -2.60 -3.34 3.78
N ARG A 18 -3.76 -3.98 3.88
CA ARG A 18 -3.92 -5.36 3.41
C ARG A 18 -3.89 -5.40 1.88
N SER A 19 -3.61 -6.56 1.29
CA SER A 19 -3.56 -6.68 -0.17
C SER A 19 -4.90 -6.40 -0.87
N ASP A 20 -6.01 -6.63 -0.19
CA ASP A 20 -7.37 -6.27 -0.63
C ASP A 20 -7.77 -4.83 -0.23
N GLY A 21 -6.89 -4.09 0.45
CA GLY A 21 -7.09 -2.71 0.88
C GLY A 21 -6.81 -1.66 -0.20
N PHE A 22 -6.45 -2.09 -1.40
CA PHE A 22 -6.17 -1.21 -2.55
C PHE A 22 -7.28 -1.27 -3.61
N VAL A 23 -7.41 -0.21 -4.39
CA VAL A 23 -8.27 -0.10 -5.57
C VAL A 23 -7.50 0.50 -6.73
N SER A 24 -7.83 0.10 -7.96
CA SER A 24 -7.32 0.79 -9.15
C SER A 24 -8.10 2.09 -9.35
N VAL A 25 -7.40 3.16 -9.69
CA VAL A 25 -7.98 4.48 -9.97
C VAL A 25 -7.43 5.05 -11.26
N ALA A 26 -8.07 6.11 -11.76
CA ALA A 26 -7.57 6.86 -12.91
C ALA A 26 -6.17 7.45 -12.60
N ARG A 27 -5.36 7.62 -13.64
CA ARG A 27 -3.97 8.09 -13.51
C ARG A 27 -3.85 9.49 -12.90
N ASP A 28 -4.87 10.31 -13.10
CA ASP A 28 -4.98 11.69 -12.62
C ASP A 28 -5.76 11.82 -11.31
N ASP A 29 -6.13 10.71 -10.67
CA ASP A 29 -6.80 10.73 -9.37
C ASP A 29 -5.86 11.32 -8.30
N PRO A 30 -6.28 12.37 -7.56
CA PRO A 30 -5.43 13.05 -6.59
C PRO A 30 -5.10 12.19 -5.36
N THR A 31 -5.81 11.08 -5.15
CA THR A 31 -5.54 10.11 -4.09
C THR A 31 -4.65 8.96 -4.56
N GLY A 32 -4.37 8.89 -5.87
CA GLY A 32 -3.67 7.80 -6.51
C GLY A 32 -2.15 7.85 -6.33
N PHE A 33 -1.56 6.68 -6.19
CA PHE A 33 -0.13 6.45 -6.27
C PHE A 33 0.17 5.69 -7.55
N THR A 34 0.99 6.27 -8.43
CA THR A 34 1.45 5.58 -9.64
C THR A 34 2.69 4.74 -9.34
N GLY A 35 2.63 3.47 -9.72
CA GLY A 35 3.74 2.53 -9.60
C GLY A 35 3.93 1.69 -10.86
N VAL A 36 4.98 0.88 -10.85
CA VAL A 36 5.30 -0.06 -11.93
C VAL A 36 5.03 -1.48 -11.44
N VAL A 37 4.32 -2.27 -12.24
CA VAL A 37 4.08 -3.70 -11.94
C VAL A 37 5.39 -4.47 -12.06
N GLU A 38 5.84 -5.10 -10.98
CA GLU A 38 7.03 -5.97 -10.94
C GLU A 38 6.66 -7.42 -11.19
N LEU A 39 5.50 -7.86 -10.68
CA LEU A 39 4.97 -9.20 -10.81
C LEU A 39 3.45 -9.17 -10.90
N VAL A 40 2.89 -10.10 -11.68
CA VAL A 40 1.46 -10.39 -11.72
C VAL A 40 1.26 -11.91 -11.70
N GLU A 41 0.40 -12.40 -10.80
CA GLU A 41 0.04 -13.81 -10.68
C GLU A 41 -1.48 -13.97 -10.70
N PHE A 42 -1.97 -14.98 -11.42
CA PHE A 42 -3.40 -15.30 -11.46
C PHE A 42 -3.74 -16.35 -10.40
N LEU A 43 -4.65 -15.99 -9.48
CA LEU A 43 -5.07 -16.81 -8.35
C LEU A 43 -6.40 -17.56 -8.61
N GLY A 44 -6.79 -17.73 -9.87
CA GLY A 44 -8.01 -18.43 -10.27
C GLY A 44 -9.26 -17.55 -10.36
N SER A 45 -9.45 -16.60 -9.44
CA SER A 45 -10.58 -15.64 -9.48
C SER A 45 -10.16 -14.17 -9.38
N ALA A 46 -8.87 -13.91 -9.18
CA ALA A 46 -8.29 -12.60 -9.05
C ALA A 46 -6.81 -12.64 -9.49
N TYR A 47 -6.21 -11.46 -9.55
CA TYR A 47 -4.80 -11.25 -9.85
C TYR A 47 -4.12 -10.65 -8.63
N GLU A 48 -2.98 -11.20 -8.24
CA GLU A 48 -2.07 -10.59 -7.29
C GLU A 48 -1.01 -9.81 -8.05
N TYR A 49 -0.73 -8.59 -7.57
CA TYR A 49 0.22 -7.66 -8.15
C TYR A 49 1.26 -7.28 -7.11
N GLU A 50 2.54 -7.36 -7.47
CA GLU A 50 3.60 -6.63 -6.79
C GLU A 50 3.87 -5.34 -7.56
N ILE A 51 3.70 -4.19 -6.92
CA ILE A 51 3.78 -2.86 -7.55
C ILE A 51 4.84 -2.04 -6.82
N LYS A 52 5.82 -1.54 -7.57
CA LYS A 52 6.85 -0.62 -7.04
C LYS A 52 6.34 0.82 -7.04
N VAL A 53 6.21 1.42 -5.87
CA VAL A 53 5.73 2.80 -5.66
C VAL A 53 6.70 3.54 -4.75
N ALA A 54 7.29 4.64 -5.21
CA ALA A 54 8.14 5.52 -4.40
C ALA A 54 9.22 4.80 -3.53
N GLY A 55 9.81 3.73 -4.06
CA GLY A 55 10.82 2.92 -3.36
C GLY A 55 10.27 1.75 -2.53
N HIS A 56 8.97 1.71 -2.27
CA HIS A 56 8.27 0.61 -1.59
C HIS A 56 7.72 -0.40 -2.59
N THR A 57 7.59 -1.66 -2.15
CA THR A 57 6.86 -2.69 -2.88
C THR A 57 5.54 -2.92 -2.17
N LEU A 58 4.46 -2.82 -2.94
CA LEU A 58 3.09 -2.97 -2.50
C LEU A 58 2.53 -4.26 -3.09
N VAL A 59 1.77 -5.02 -2.29
CA VAL A 59 1.07 -6.22 -2.75
C VAL A 59 -0.41 -5.89 -2.82
N MET A 60 -1.03 -6.13 -3.96
CA MET A 60 -2.45 -5.86 -4.21
C MET A 60 -3.13 -7.06 -4.85
N VAL A 61 -4.36 -7.37 -4.41
CA VAL A 61 -5.23 -8.35 -5.06
C VAL A 61 -6.39 -7.63 -5.73
N HIS A 62 -6.60 -7.89 -7.02
CA HIS A 62 -7.64 -7.26 -7.82
C HIS A 62 -8.39 -8.29 -8.69
N PRO A 63 -9.73 -8.23 -8.80
CA PRO A 63 -10.49 -9.18 -9.62
C PRO A 63 -10.26 -8.97 -11.13
N GLU A 64 -9.91 -7.76 -11.55
CA GLU A 64 -9.66 -7.42 -12.95
C GLU A 64 -8.17 -7.37 -13.26
N TYR A 65 -7.83 -7.72 -14.51
CA TYR A 65 -6.47 -7.61 -15.01
C TYR A 65 -6.09 -6.15 -15.27
N LEU A 66 -5.14 -5.62 -14.49
CA LEU A 66 -4.71 -4.23 -14.54
C LEU A 66 -3.54 -3.96 -15.49
N GLY A 67 -2.74 -4.99 -15.82
CA GLY A 67 -1.53 -4.83 -16.65
C GLY A 67 -0.53 -5.96 -16.46
N ALA A 68 0.52 -5.93 -17.29
CA ALA A 68 1.65 -6.85 -17.24
C ALA A 68 2.83 -6.25 -16.48
N ARG A 69 3.85 -7.08 -16.23
CA ARG A 69 5.14 -6.61 -15.70
C ARG A 69 5.72 -5.50 -16.57
N GLY A 70 6.12 -4.40 -15.93
CA GLY A 70 6.66 -3.20 -16.56
C GLY A 70 5.61 -2.12 -16.84
N ASP A 71 4.32 -2.45 -16.81
CA ASP A 71 3.25 -1.47 -17.00
C ASP A 71 3.12 -0.55 -15.79
N GLN A 72 2.71 0.69 -16.05
CA GLN A 72 2.36 1.65 -15.00
C GLN A 72 0.89 1.50 -14.62
N VAL A 73 0.64 1.38 -13.32
CA VAL A 73 -0.71 1.33 -12.74
C VAL A 73 -0.84 2.40 -11.67
N THR A 74 -2.04 2.97 -11.53
CA THR A 74 -2.33 3.92 -10.45
C THR A 74 -3.34 3.28 -9.51
N VAL A 75 -2.98 3.26 -8.22
CA VAL A 75 -3.76 2.61 -7.17
C VAL A 75 -4.00 3.58 -6.03
N SER A 76 -5.11 3.40 -5.31
CA SER A 76 -5.42 4.17 -4.10
C SER A 76 -5.76 3.23 -2.96
N ILE A 77 -5.65 3.72 -1.73
CA ILE A 77 -5.98 2.97 -0.52
C ILE A 77 -7.47 3.17 -0.23
N LYS A 78 -8.20 2.07 0.04
CA LYS A 78 -9.60 2.15 0.47
C LYS A 78 -9.70 2.93 1.78
N PRO A 79 -10.76 3.73 2.00
CA PRO A 79 -10.92 4.52 3.22
C PRO A 79 -10.81 3.72 4.54
N ASP A 80 -11.17 2.43 4.51
CA ASP A 80 -11.13 1.48 5.61
C ASP A 80 -10.00 0.44 5.48
N GLY A 81 -9.17 0.54 4.44
CA GLY A 81 -8.13 -0.44 4.12
C GLY A 81 -6.81 -0.26 4.87
N ALA A 82 -6.64 0.84 5.60
CA ALA A 82 -5.40 1.22 6.27
C ALA A 82 -5.46 1.15 7.79
N THR A 83 -4.33 0.81 8.41
CA THR A 83 -4.10 0.93 9.84
C THR A 83 -2.75 1.61 10.07
N ALA A 84 -2.73 2.65 10.91
CA ALA A 84 -1.51 3.37 11.26
C ALA A 84 -0.95 2.87 12.59
N PHE A 85 0.38 2.73 12.65
CA PHE A 85 1.14 2.34 13.82
C PHE A 85 2.16 3.42 14.14
N ALA A 86 2.27 3.79 15.41
CA ALA A 86 3.33 4.68 15.86
C ALA A 86 4.69 4.00 15.70
N VAL A 87 5.69 4.74 15.21
CA VAL A 87 7.08 4.28 15.23
C VAL A 87 7.63 4.51 16.63
N ALA A 88 7.93 3.44 17.37
CA ALA A 88 8.58 3.55 18.67
C ALA A 88 9.97 4.20 18.48
N ALA A 89 10.32 5.16 19.33
CA ALA A 89 11.53 5.96 19.20
C ALA A 89 12.86 5.21 19.47
N ASP A 90 12.83 3.89 19.69
CA ASP A 90 13.92 3.15 20.35
C ASP A 90 14.71 2.17 19.48
N ASP A 91 14.75 2.35 18.15
CA ASP A 91 15.58 1.48 17.27
C ASP A 91 16.65 2.24 16.45
N GLN A 92 17.16 3.36 16.98
CA GLN A 92 18.48 3.85 16.60
C GLN A 92 19.55 3.01 17.32
N VAL A 93 19.80 1.80 16.82
CA VAL A 93 21.01 1.06 17.14
C VAL A 93 22.20 1.88 16.62
N MET A 94 22.96 2.46 17.54
CA MET A 94 24.27 3.02 17.20
C MET A 94 25.16 1.89 16.65
N VAL A 95 25.57 2.00 15.39
CA VAL A 95 26.66 1.22 14.79
C VAL A 95 27.82 2.16 14.52
#